data_AF-A0ABD3NAD9-F1
#
_entry.id   AF-A0ABD3NAD9-F1
#
_cell.length_a   1.000
_cell.length_b   1.000
_cell.length_c   1.000
_cell.angle_alpha   90.00
_cell.angle_beta   90.00
_cell.angle_gamma   90.00
#
_symmetry.space_group_name_H-M   'P 1'
#
loop_
_entity.id
_entity.type
_entity.pdbx_description
1 polymer ?
#
loop_
_entity_poly.entity_id
_entity_poly.type
_entity_poly.pdbx_seq_one_letter_code
_entity_poly.pdbx_strand_id
1 'polypeptide(L)'
;MTNIRCTGVQLLLATKHFSGAHAFSKQRLFARHIFINKRHRSVEISPYLSPSQIHSSDGYSSMPALTPASKQSIETIHFPEYYETEMIHNHFMDLALQQARLARENGEVPIGAVVIGCFDDETIICDGYTPQSQINESHNQTNYQILSMAHNLIETNMDASSHAELLALRQGARNLQNWRYPPNSTLYTTLEPCPMCLSSIQAFRIDNIVYGAPDHRLGAIESHVNLLSVVKHPFHEIKSVLGGVRRDECSEILIDFFRERRKIAKEKKEHACIESSSELINDIIND
;
A
#
# COMPACT_ATOMS: atom_id res chain seq x y z
N MET A 1 -29.33 -29.74 41.34
CA MET A 1 -28.75 -29.35 40.04
C MET A 1 -29.46 -28.10 39.54
N THR A 2 -28.67 -27.24 38.93
CA THR A 2 -28.76 -25.78 38.79
C THR A 2 -29.79 -25.21 37.78
N ASN A 3 -30.29 -24.02 38.13
CA ASN A 3 -30.62 -22.83 37.32
C ASN A 3 -31.87 -22.78 36.40
N ILE A 4 -32.89 -22.06 36.91
CA ILE A 4 -33.41 -20.75 36.45
C ILE A 4 -33.30 -20.44 34.93
N ARG A 5 -34.48 -20.27 34.30
CA ARG A 5 -34.81 -19.16 33.38
C ARG A 5 -36.32 -18.87 33.46
N CYS A 6 -36.67 -17.62 33.74
CA CYS A 6 -38.01 -17.09 33.44
C CYS A 6 -37.87 -15.69 32.86
N THR A 7 -38.77 -15.42 31.93
CA THR A 7 -38.82 -14.38 30.91
C THR A 7 -39.42 -13.06 31.38
N GLY A 8 -38.96 -11.96 30.79
CA GLY A 8 -39.79 -10.80 30.42
C GLY A 8 -40.17 -9.79 31.50
N VAL A 9 -40.81 -8.71 31.03
CA VAL A 9 -41.33 -7.52 31.74
C VAL A 9 -40.35 -6.33 31.74
N GLN A 10 -40.38 -5.40 30.77
CA GLN A 10 -41.39 -4.37 30.44
C GLN A 10 -41.13 -3.04 31.18
N LEU A 11 -40.68 -2.07 30.39
CA LEU A 11 -40.30 -0.72 30.78
C LEU A 11 -41.56 0.15 30.89
N LEU A 12 -41.80 0.75 32.06
CA LEU A 12 -42.91 1.66 32.30
C LEU A 12 -42.45 3.12 32.35
N LEU A 13 -43.24 3.96 31.68
CA LEU A 13 -43.13 5.40 31.49
C LEU A 13 -43.30 6.22 32.78
N ALA A 14 -42.68 7.40 32.82
CA ALA A 14 -43.25 8.56 33.50
C ALA A 14 -42.88 9.86 32.77
N THR A 15 -43.89 10.49 32.18
CA THR A 15 -43.89 11.83 31.60
C THR A 15 -44.14 12.88 32.68
N LYS A 16 -43.61 14.10 32.52
CA LYS A 16 -44.27 15.32 32.99
C LYS A 16 -43.82 16.54 32.18
N HIS A 17 -44.81 17.21 31.60
CA HIS A 17 -44.79 18.45 30.86
C HIS A 17 -44.26 19.65 31.67
N PHE A 18 -43.63 20.62 30.99
CA PHE A 18 -44.10 22.02 31.06
C PHE A 18 -43.65 22.84 29.84
N SER A 19 -44.58 23.67 29.40
CA SER A 19 -44.67 24.47 28.18
C SER A 19 -44.21 25.92 28.38
N GLY A 20 -43.87 26.62 27.28
CA GLY A 20 -44.07 28.08 27.18
C GLY A 20 -42.82 28.92 26.90
N ALA A 21 -42.87 29.66 25.79
CA ALA A 21 -41.84 30.54 25.25
C ALA A 21 -41.73 31.90 25.97
N HIS A 22 -40.52 32.47 26.08
CA HIS A 22 -40.15 33.80 25.52
C HIS A 22 -38.66 34.14 25.73
N ALA A 23 -38.14 34.87 24.74
CA ALA A 23 -36.80 35.41 24.47
C ALA A 23 -35.99 36.03 25.64
N PHE A 24 -34.64 35.87 25.60
CA PHE A 24 -33.69 36.91 25.15
C PHE A 24 -32.21 36.51 25.40
N SER A 25 -31.42 36.52 24.32
CA SER A 25 -30.02 36.95 24.24
C SER A 25 -28.84 36.08 24.72
N LYS A 26 -27.86 36.02 23.81
CA LYS A 26 -26.39 35.95 23.98
C LYS A 26 -25.70 34.58 24.11
N GLN A 27 -24.90 34.33 23.08
CA GLN A 27 -23.80 33.37 22.94
C GLN A 27 -22.87 33.33 24.16
N ARG A 28 -22.46 32.13 24.60
CA ARG A 28 -21.04 31.70 24.69
C ARG A 28 -20.89 30.29 25.28
N LEU A 29 -19.89 29.60 24.74
CA LEU A 29 -19.41 28.26 25.04
C LEU A 29 -19.08 28.02 26.53
N PHE A 30 -19.26 26.78 27.00
CA PHE A 30 -18.52 26.23 28.14
C PHE A 30 -18.22 24.74 27.94
N ALA A 31 -16.94 24.43 27.68
CA ALA A 31 -16.36 23.11 27.90
C ALA A 31 -15.97 23.00 29.39
N ARG A 32 -16.38 21.91 30.05
CA ARG A 32 -16.10 21.64 31.47
C ARG A 32 -14.70 21.09 31.66
N HIS A 33 -14.09 21.57 32.74
CA HIS A 33 -12.79 21.23 33.30
C HIS A 33 -12.68 19.77 33.76
N ILE A 34 -11.46 19.21 33.62
CA ILE A 34 -10.91 18.19 34.52
C ILE A 34 -9.71 18.83 35.22
N PHE A 35 -9.74 18.80 36.55
CA PHE A 35 -8.71 19.30 37.47
C PHE A 35 -7.67 18.20 37.71
N ILE A 36 -6.38 18.47 37.46
CA ILE A 36 -5.27 17.66 38.00
C ILE A 36 -4.16 18.58 38.53
N ASN A 37 -3.71 18.22 39.74
CA ASN A 37 -2.76 18.88 40.64
C ASN A 37 -1.42 19.29 40.01
N LYS A 38 -0.97 20.52 40.31
CA LYS A 38 0.37 21.04 39.99
C LYS A 38 1.43 20.42 40.91
N ARG A 39 2.40 19.71 40.31
CA ARG A 39 3.80 19.69 40.79
C ARG A 39 4.68 20.17 39.65
N HIS A 40 5.29 21.35 39.83
CA HIS A 40 6.19 21.97 38.86
C HIS A 40 7.50 21.19 38.79
N ARG A 41 7.81 20.62 37.61
CA ARG A 41 9.18 20.54 37.09
C ARG A 41 9.22 21.43 35.87
N SER A 42 9.97 22.52 35.96
CA SER A 42 10.28 23.41 34.85
C SER A 42 11.16 22.66 33.84
N VAL A 43 10.63 22.39 32.66
CA VAL A 43 11.42 22.07 31.48
C VAL A 43 11.59 23.39 30.73
N GLU A 44 12.80 23.93 30.71
CA GLU A 44 13.14 25.08 29.87
C GLU A 44 13.09 24.67 28.41
N ILE A 45 12.19 25.30 27.65
CA ILE A 45 12.16 25.20 26.19
C ILE A 45 13.10 26.29 25.66
N SER A 46 14.20 25.86 25.04
CA SER A 46 15.19 26.76 24.44
C SER A 46 14.57 27.58 23.28
N PRO A 47 14.83 28.90 23.18
CA PRO A 47 14.28 29.73 22.12
C PRO A 47 14.99 29.49 20.78
N TYR A 48 14.19 29.40 19.70
CA TYR A 48 14.65 29.32 18.32
C TYR A 48 15.67 30.45 17.99
N LEU A 49 16.88 30.06 17.58
CA LEU A 49 17.91 30.97 17.06
C LEU A 49 17.54 31.44 15.64
N SER A 50 17.76 32.73 15.36
CA SER A 50 17.53 33.36 14.06
C SER A 50 18.60 33.00 13.01
N PRO A 51 18.30 33.09 11.70
CA PRO A 51 19.08 32.46 10.61
C PRO A 51 20.51 32.97 10.35
N SER A 52 21.04 33.89 11.15
CA SER A 52 22.31 34.59 10.88
C SER A 52 23.54 34.07 11.66
N GLN A 53 23.45 32.95 12.37
CA GLN A 53 24.54 32.43 13.21
C GLN A 53 25.06 31.02 12.88
N ILE A 54 24.79 30.49 11.68
CA ILE A 54 25.37 29.19 11.30
C ILE A 54 26.78 29.40 10.75
N HIS A 55 27.76 29.42 11.65
CA HIS A 55 29.15 29.16 11.31
C HIS A 55 29.34 27.68 10.97
N SER A 56 30.05 27.46 9.87
CA SER A 56 30.51 26.19 9.35
C SER A 56 31.35 25.37 10.35
N SER A 57 30.88 24.18 10.72
CA SER A 57 31.72 23.03 11.10
C SER A 57 30.85 21.76 11.18
N ASP A 58 31.05 20.89 10.18
CA ASP A 58 30.99 19.41 10.19
C ASP A 58 29.91 18.67 11.00
N GLY A 59 29.05 17.92 10.31
CA GLY A 59 28.42 16.73 10.90
C GLY A 59 27.01 16.32 10.46
N TYR A 60 26.27 17.12 9.69
CA TYR A 60 25.07 16.60 9.03
C TYR A 60 25.50 15.95 7.72
N SER A 61 25.60 14.62 7.72
CA SER A 61 25.60 13.86 6.47
C SER A 61 24.28 14.19 5.77
N SER A 62 24.34 15.10 4.81
CA SER A 62 23.27 15.34 3.88
C SER A 62 22.91 13.99 3.29
N MET A 63 21.67 13.53 3.52
CA MET A 63 21.12 12.46 2.69
C MET A 63 21.45 12.84 1.24
N PRO A 64 22.19 12.01 0.50
CA PRO A 64 22.49 12.34 -0.87
C PRO A 64 21.15 12.59 -1.54
N ALA A 65 20.97 13.79 -2.09
CA ALA A 65 19.87 14.03 -3.01
C ALA A 65 20.01 12.91 -4.04
N LEU A 66 19.07 11.96 -4.01
CA LEU A 66 19.02 10.87 -4.97
C LEU A 66 19.15 11.54 -6.33
N THR A 67 20.27 11.30 -7.00
CA THR A 67 20.57 11.90 -8.29
C THR A 67 19.37 11.66 -9.21
N PRO A 68 19.00 12.61 -10.09
CA PRO A 68 17.93 12.36 -11.04
C PRO A 68 18.27 11.06 -11.74
N ALA A 69 17.44 10.04 -11.53
CA ALA A 69 17.60 8.76 -12.20
C ALA A 69 17.79 9.08 -13.68
N SER A 70 18.91 8.63 -14.24
CA SER A 70 19.18 8.71 -15.67
C SER A 70 17.89 8.33 -16.38
N LYS A 71 17.36 9.20 -17.27
CA LYS A 71 16.12 8.96 -18.01
C LYS A 71 16.11 7.51 -18.50
N GLN A 72 15.44 6.61 -17.78
CA GLN A 72 15.19 5.28 -18.27
C GLN A 72 14.29 5.49 -19.46
N SER A 73 14.72 5.00 -20.63
CA SER A 73 13.94 5.06 -21.85
C SER A 73 12.57 4.45 -21.56
N ILE A 74 11.53 5.28 -21.63
CA ILE A 74 10.17 4.83 -21.38
C ILE A 74 9.76 3.98 -22.58
N GLU A 75 9.54 2.69 -22.35
CA GLU A 75 9.27 1.71 -23.41
C GLU A 75 7.79 1.76 -23.80
N THR A 76 7.52 1.97 -25.08
CA THR A 76 6.17 1.94 -25.65
C THR A 76 5.90 0.57 -26.25
N ILE A 77 4.84 -0.07 -25.77
CA ILE A 77 4.37 -1.38 -26.21
C ILE A 77 3.10 -1.17 -27.01
N HIS A 78 3.06 -1.78 -28.19
CA HIS A 78 1.92 -1.72 -29.08
C HIS A 78 1.27 -3.10 -29.15
N PHE A 79 -0.03 -3.17 -28.87
CA PHE A 79 -0.81 -4.38 -29.09
C PHE A 79 -1.61 -4.25 -30.39
N PRO A 80 -1.65 -5.29 -31.25
CA PRO A 80 -2.54 -5.35 -32.39
C PRO A 80 -4.01 -5.18 -32.00
N GLU A 81 -4.83 -4.72 -32.95
CA GLU A 81 -6.28 -4.44 -32.80
C GLU A 81 -7.14 -5.65 -32.36
N TYR A 82 -6.57 -6.85 -32.36
CA TYR A 82 -7.23 -8.13 -32.02
C TYR A 82 -6.69 -8.82 -30.77
N TYR A 83 -5.87 -8.13 -29.95
CA TYR A 83 -5.41 -8.70 -28.68
C TYR A 83 -6.55 -8.78 -27.67
N GLU A 84 -6.83 -9.98 -27.16
CA GLU A 84 -7.81 -10.16 -26.08
C GLU A 84 -7.34 -9.42 -24.82
N THR A 85 -8.26 -8.69 -24.15
CA THR A 85 -7.99 -7.91 -22.93
C THR A 85 -7.26 -8.72 -21.86
N GLU A 86 -7.61 -10.00 -21.72
CA GLU A 86 -6.94 -10.94 -20.81
C GLU A 86 -5.44 -11.07 -21.12
N MET A 87 -5.04 -11.15 -22.39
CA MET A 87 -3.64 -11.26 -22.79
C MET A 87 -2.83 -9.99 -22.43
N ILE A 88 -3.45 -8.82 -22.51
CA ILE A 88 -2.81 -7.54 -22.14
C ILE A 88 -2.53 -7.52 -20.63
N HIS A 89 -3.53 -7.87 -19.82
CA HIS A 89 -3.35 -7.93 -18.37
C HIS A 89 -2.33 -9.00 -17.96
N ASN A 90 -2.34 -10.18 -18.61
CA ASN A 90 -1.35 -11.22 -18.38
C ASN A 90 0.06 -10.74 -18.71
N HIS A 91 0.26 -10.01 -19.82
CA HIS A 91 1.56 -9.47 -20.20
C HIS A 91 2.12 -8.51 -19.15
N PHE A 92 1.31 -7.54 -18.69
CA PHE A 92 1.78 -6.59 -17.67
C PHE A 92 1.94 -7.22 -16.28
N MET A 93 1.11 -8.22 -15.95
CA MET A 93 1.29 -9.01 -14.74
C MET A 93 2.56 -9.88 -14.80
N ASP A 94 2.96 -10.36 -15.98
CA ASP A 94 4.24 -11.05 -16.16
C ASP A 94 5.44 -10.14 -15.84
N LEU A 95 5.37 -8.86 -16.20
CA LEU A 95 6.39 -7.87 -15.81
C LEU A 95 6.40 -7.64 -14.29
N ALA A 96 5.22 -7.58 -13.66
CA ALA A 96 5.13 -7.49 -12.20
C ALA A 96 5.69 -8.76 -11.52
N LEU A 97 5.46 -9.95 -12.09
CA LEU A 97 6.05 -11.21 -11.62
C LEU A 97 7.58 -11.22 -11.80
N GLN A 98 8.13 -10.64 -12.87
CA GLN A 98 9.58 -10.46 -13.00
C GLN A 98 10.15 -9.61 -11.86
N GLN A 99 9.47 -8.51 -11.51
CA GLN A 99 9.84 -7.70 -10.34
C GLN A 99 9.75 -8.50 -9.03
N ALA A 100 8.70 -9.30 -8.83
CA ALA A 100 8.57 -10.16 -7.66
C ALA A 100 9.73 -11.19 -7.54
N ARG A 101 10.22 -11.72 -8.66
CA ARG A 101 11.40 -12.61 -8.70
C ARG A 101 12.67 -11.88 -8.27
N LEU A 102 12.87 -10.63 -8.68
CA LEU A 102 14.01 -9.81 -8.24
C LEU A 102 13.96 -9.54 -6.72
N ALA A 103 12.78 -9.26 -6.15
CA ALA A 103 12.63 -9.19 -4.69
C ALA A 103 13.04 -10.51 -4.02
N ARG A 104 12.57 -11.65 -4.54
CA ARG A 104 12.91 -12.98 -4.01
C ARG A 104 14.42 -13.23 -3.99
N GLU A 105 15.09 -12.92 -5.10
CA GLU A 105 16.55 -13.08 -5.27
C GLU A 105 17.33 -12.25 -4.23
N ASN A 106 16.80 -11.09 -3.85
CA ASN A 106 17.35 -10.23 -2.80
C ASN A 106 16.94 -10.63 -1.38
N GLY A 107 16.20 -11.74 -1.20
CA GLY A 107 15.73 -12.19 0.11
C GLY A 107 14.52 -11.42 0.67
N GLU A 108 13.89 -10.59 -0.17
CA GLU A 108 12.70 -9.80 0.14
C GLU A 108 11.42 -10.61 -0.09
N VAL A 109 10.32 -10.21 0.54
CA VAL A 109 9.00 -10.77 0.24
C VAL A 109 8.70 -10.55 -1.26
N PRO A 110 8.39 -11.59 -2.05
CA PRO A 110 8.33 -11.51 -3.50
C PRO A 110 7.06 -10.81 -3.99
N ILE A 111 7.10 -9.48 -3.99
CA ILE A 111 6.02 -8.64 -4.50
C ILE A 111 6.63 -7.69 -5.53
N GLY A 112 6.02 -7.63 -6.70
CA GLY A 112 6.38 -6.72 -7.77
C GLY A 112 5.19 -5.91 -8.25
N ALA A 113 5.48 -4.72 -8.79
CA ALA A 113 4.49 -3.80 -9.31
C ALA A 113 5.01 -3.05 -10.55
N VAL A 114 4.08 -2.69 -11.44
CA VAL A 114 4.33 -1.97 -12.69
C VAL A 114 3.25 -0.93 -12.90
N VAL A 115 3.61 0.28 -13.32
CA VAL A 115 2.65 1.32 -13.69
C VAL A 115 2.69 1.55 -15.20
N ILE A 116 1.52 1.45 -15.83
CA ILE A 116 1.33 1.62 -17.26
C ILE A 116 0.53 2.90 -17.53
N GLY A 117 0.98 3.70 -18.48
CA GLY A 117 0.21 4.77 -19.10
C GLY A 117 -0.49 4.29 -20.36
N CYS A 118 -1.72 4.73 -20.58
CA CYS A 118 -2.47 4.54 -21.82
C CYS A 118 -2.76 5.94 -22.38
N PHE A 119 -2.20 6.27 -23.54
CA PHE A 119 -2.20 7.66 -24.06
C PHE A 119 -3.25 7.93 -25.12
N ASP A 120 -4.15 6.98 -25.36
CA ASP A 120 -5.28 7.18 -26.25
C ASP A 120 -6.52 7.55 -25.42
N ASP A 121 -7.13 8.69 -25.76
CA ASP A 121 -8.10 9.44 -24.94
C ASP A 121 -9.40 8.66 -24.60
N GLU A 122 -9.65 7.50 -25.21
CA GLU A 122 -10.95 6.81 -25.13
C GLU A 122 -10.90 5.35 -24.63
N THR A 123 -9.73 4.74 -24.45
CA THR A 123 -9.66 3.30 -24.11
C THR A 123 -9.48 3.08 -22.61
N ILE A 124 -10.57 2.74 -21.91
CA ILE A 124 -10.54 2.22 -20.54
C ILE A 124 -10.40 0.69 -20.63
N ILE A 125 -9.18 0.15 -20.45
CA ILE A 125 -8.94 -1.30 -20.40
C ILE A 125 -9.00 -1.76 -18.96
N CYS A 126 -10.19 -1.90 -18.39
CA CYS A 126 -10.32 -2.49 -17.05
C CYS A 126 -11.73 -2.89 -16.63
N ASP A 127 -12.75 -2.66 -17.44
CA ASP A 127 -13.87 -3.59 -17.49
C ASP A 127 -13.55 -4.63 -18.57
N GLY A 128 -13.80 -5.91 -18.31
CA GLY A 128 -13.64 -6.97 -19.30
C GLY A 128 -14.66 -6.89 -20.45
N TYR A 129 -15.08 -5.68 -20.84
CA TYR A 129 -16.10 -5.45 -21.85
C TYR A 129 -16.01 -4.01 -22.41
N THR A 130 -15.12 -3.76 -23.36
CA THR A 130 -15.31 -2.64 -24.29
C THR A 130 -16.43 -3.05 -25.27
N PRO A 131 -17.61 -2.41 -25.29
CA PRO A 131 -18.69 -2.80 -26.20
C PRO A 131 -18.24 -2.63 -27.65
N GLN A 132 -18.29 -3.71 -28.43
CA GLN A 132 -17.96 -3.74 -29.87
C GLN A 132 -18.67 -2.63 -30.68
N SER A 133 -19.80 -2.13 -30.18
CA SER A 133 -20.65 -1.13 -30.82
C SER A 133 -20.13 0.31 -30.77
N GLN A 134 -18.99 0.57 -30.11
CA GLN A 134 -18.32 1.89 -30.11
C GLN A 134 -16.92 1.87 -30.73
N ILE A 135 -16.52 0.75 -31.35
CA ILE A 135 -15.30 0.69 -32.14
C ILE A 135 -15.59 1.37 -33.48
N ASN A 136 -15.26 2.66 -33.58
CA ASN A 136 -15.20 3.32 -34.88
C ASN A 136 -14.16 2.56 -35.73
N GLU A 137 -14.53 2.15 -36.95
CA GLU A 137 -13.68 1.41 -37.92
C GLU A 137 -12.43 2.19 -38.40
N SER A 138 -12.08 3.30 -37.75
CA SER A 138 -10.86 4.05 -38.00
C SER A 138 -9.80 3.68 -36.96
N HIS A 139 -9.02 2.65 -37.31
CA HIS A 139 -7.67 2.33 -36.82
C HIS A 139 -7.20 3.11 -35.58
N ASN A 140 -7.34 2.52 -34.38
CA ASN A 140 -6.70 3.09 -33.20
C ASN A 140 -5.92 2.03 -32.43
N GLN A 141 -4.67 1.86 -32.84
CA GLN A 141 -3.67 1.06 -32.14
C GLN A 141 -3.45 1.65 -30.75
N THR A 142 -3.86 0.94 -29.69
CA THR A 142 -3.69 1.45 -28.33
C THR A 142 -2.22 1.40 -27.90
N ASN A 143 -1.68 2.56 -27.54
CA ASN A 143 -0.29 2.73 -27.12
C ASN A 143 -0.16 2.64 -25.61
N TYR A 144 0.50 1.59 -25.14
CA TYR A 144 0.83 1.41 -23.75
C TYR A 144 2.26 1.82 -23.50
N GLN A 145 2.50 2.42 -22.36
CA GLN A 145 3.84 2.85 -21.99
C GLN A 145 4.14 2.41 -20.56
N ILE A 146 5.28 1.74 -20.38
CA ILE A 146 5.74 1.37 -19.04
C ILE A 146 6.32 2.62 -18.37
N LEU A 147 5.60 3.20 -17.43
CA LEU A 147 6.01 4.41 -16.71
C LEU A 147 7.04 4.10 -15.62
N SER A 148 6.88 2.96 -14.94
CA SER A 148 7.80 2.48 -13.90
C SER A 148 7.55 1.02 -13.53
N MET A 149 8.55 0.40 -12.91
CA MET A 149 8.51 -0.96 -12.39
C MET A 149 9.33 -1.04 -11.11
N ALA A 150 8.81 -1.66 -10.06
CA ALA A 150 9.54 -1.83 -8.81
C ALA A 150 9.14 -3.13 -8.10
N HIS A 151 9.94 -3.50 -7.11
CA HIS A 151 9.69 -4.64 -6.24
C HIS A 151 9.91 -4.26 -4.77
N ASN A 152 9.44 -5.12 -3.87
CA ASN A 152 9.58 -4.91 -2.43
C ASN A 152 11.06 -4.78 -2.03
N LEU A 153 11.37 -3.75 -1.23
CA LEU A 153 12.73 -3.46 -0.72
C LEU A 153 12.69 -3.03 0.75
N ILE A 154 11.73 -3.54 1.53
CA ILE A 154 11.53 -3.14 2.94
C ILE A 154 12.80 -3.40 3.76
N GLU A 155 13.34 -4.62 3.69
CA GLU A 155 14.51 -5.02 4.50
C GLU A 155 15.78 -4.33 3.99
N THR A 156 15.93 -4.24 2.67
CA THR A 156 17.07 -3.62 1.99
C THR A 156 17.17 -2.14 2.31
N ASN A 157 16.05 -1.41 2.27
CA ASN A 157 16.02 0.03 2.53
C ASN A 157 15.86 0.35 4.02
N MET A 158 15.61 -0.65 4.87
CA MET A 158 15.21 -0.45 6.27
C MET A 158 14.04 0.53 6.41
N ASP A 159 13.08 0.43 5.49
CA ASP A 159 11.94 1.35 5.36
C ASP A 159 10.65 0.55 5.17
N ALA A 160 9.80 0.57 6.20
CA ALA A 160 8.51 -0.11 6.20
C ALA A 160 7.57 0.35 5.06
N SER A 161 7.82 1.51 4.45
CA SER A 161 7.05 2.02 3.32
C SER A 161 7.56 1.54 1.94
N SER A 162 8.72 0.85 1.87
CA SER A 162 9.35 0.38 0.63
C SER A 162 8.67 -0.84 0.00
N HIS A 163 7.34 -0.79 -0.09
CA HIS A 163 6.50 -1.71 -0.83
C HIS A 163 6.62 -1.50 -2.34
N ALA A 164 6.42 -2.55 -3.13
CA ALA A 164 6.55 -2.52 -4.58
C ALA A 164 5.68 -1.42 -5.23
N GLU A 165 4.42 -1.30 -4.81
CA GLU A 165 3.46 -0.33 -5.35
C GLU A 165 3.93 1.11 -5.08
N LEU A 166 4.33 1.40 -3.83
CA LEU A 166 4.76 2.75 -3.47
C LEU A 166 6.06 3.14 -4.17
N LEU A 167 6.99 2.20 -4.30
CA LEU A 167 8.24 2.41 -5.04
C LEU A 167 7.99 2.67 -6.53
N ALA A 168 7.11 1.87 -7.16
CA ALA A 168 6.73 2.06 -8.55
C ALA A 168 6.06 3.44 -8.77
N LEU A 169 5.14 3.83 -7.88
CA LEU A 169 4.48 5.15 -7.91
C LEU A 169 5.49 6.29 -7.81
N ARG A 170 6.45 6.20 -6.87
CA ARG A 170 7.48 7.23 -6.68
C ARG A 170 8.44 7.29 -7.86
N GLN A 171 8.83 6.15 -8.42
CA GLN A 171 9.72 6.10 -9.59
C GLN A 171 9.04 6.69 -10.83
N GLY A 172 7.80 6.29 -11.13
CA GLY A 172 7.10 6.80 -12.31
C GLY A 172 6.78 8.29 -12.20
N ALA A 173 6.48 8.80 -11.00
CA ALA A 173 6.32 10.23 -10.77
C ALA A 173 7.62 11.03 -11.05
N ARG A 174 8.79 10.45 -10.73
CA ARG A 174 10.08 11.05 -11.09
C ARG A 174 10.33 10.98 -12.60
N ASN A 175 10.02 9.86 -13.24
CA ASN A 175 10.16 9.67 -14.69
C ASN A 175 9.29 10.65 -15.48
N LEU A 176 8.05 10.86 -15.04
CA LEU A 176 7.10 11.83 -15.59
C LEU A 176 7.42 13.28 -15.22
N GLN A 177 8.31 13.50 -14.24
CA GLN A 177 8.52 14.79 -13.58
C GLN A 177 7.21 15.42 -13.08
N ASN A 178 6.25 14.58 -12.70
CA ASN A 178 4.93 14.98 -12.22
C ASN A 178 4.40 13.90 -11.27
N TRP A 179 3.84 14.32 -10.14
CA TRP A 179 3.26 13.40 -9.17
C TRP A 179 1.86 12.93 -9.55
N ARG A 180 1.16 13.67 -10.42
CA ARG A 180 -0.13 13.23 -10.98
C ARG A 180 0.15 12.35 -12.18
N TYR A 181 -0.25 11.09 -12.10
CA TYR A 181 -0.21 10.21 -13.24
C TYR A 181 -1.23 10.64 -14.31
N PRO A 182 -0.95 10.34 -15.59
CA PRO A 182 -1.89 10.64 -16.66
C PRO A 182 -3.21 9.87 -16.45
N PRO A 183 -4.34 10.40 -16.98
CA PRO A 183 -5.58 9.65 -17.05
C PRO A 183 -5.39 8.27 -17.68
N ASN A 184 -6.24 7.32 -17.29
CA ASN A 184 -6.24 5.92 -17.72
C ASN A 184 -4.97 5.15 -17.34
N SER A 185 -4.15 5.70 -16.44
CA SER A 185 -3.01 4.97 -15.87
C SER A 185 -3.47 3.78 -15.02
N THR A 186 -2.74 2.68 -15.15
CA THR A 186 -3.06 1.39 -14.52
C THR A 186 -1.86 0.89 -13.72
N LEU A 187 -2.07 0.60 -12.44
CA LEU A 187 -1.10 -0.12 -11.61
C LEU A 187 -1.38 -1.62 -11.67
N TYR A 188 -0.38 -2.40 -12.03
CA TYR A 188 -0.35 -3.86 -11.88
C TYR A 188 0.48 -4.22 -10.65
N THR A 189 -0.02 -5.11 -9.78
CA THR A 189 0.73 -5.63 -8.64
C THR A 189 0.47 -7.12 -8.42
N THR A 190 1.50 -7.88 -8.08
CA THR A 190 1.37 -9.34 -7.86
C THR A 190 0.51 -9.72 -6.65
N LEU A 191 0.36 -8.81 -5.68
CA LEU A 191 -0.43 -9.04 -4.46
C LEU A 191 -1.40 -7.87 -4.25
N GLU A 192 -2.59 -8.16 -3.74
CA GLU A 192 -3.60 -7.15 -3.41
C GLU A 192 -3.01 -6.02 -2.54
N PRO A 193 -3.17 -4.74 -2.94
CA PRO A 193 -2.65 -3.60 -2.19
C PRO A 193 -3.16 -3.53 -0.75
N CYS A 194 -2.25 -3.22 0.18
CA CYS A 194 -2.59 -2.92 1.57
C CYS A 194 -3.15 -1.49 1.73
N PRO A 195 -3.65 -1.07 2.92
CA PRO A 195 -4.23 0.26 3.12
C PRO A 195 -3.29 1.42 2.77
N MET A 196 -2.00 1.26 3.05
CA MET A 196 -0.97 2.25 2.74
C MET A 196 -0.81 2.41 1.22
N CYS A 197 -0.66 1.28 0.51
CA CYS A 197 -0.51 1.28 -0.95
C CYS A 197 -1.77 1.80 -1.63
N LEU A 198 -2.96 1.34 -1.23
CA LEU A 198 -4.23 1.80 -1.79
C LEU A 198 -4.44 3.31 -1.62
N SER A 199 -4.17 3.84 -0.44
CA SER A 199 -4.26 5.30 -0.19
C SER A 199 -3.25 6.07 -1.03
N SER A 200 -2.06 5.51 -1.25
CA SER A 200 -1.02 6.10 -2.10
C SER A 200 -1.43 6.11 -3.57
N ILE A 201 -1.99 5.01 -4.09
CA ILE A 201 -2.52 4.90 -5.46
C ILE A 201 -3.52 6.05 -5.73
N GLN A 202 -4.45 6.28 -4.80
CA GLN A 202 -5.38 7.41 -4.89
C GLN A 202 -4.68 8.76 -4.84
N ALA A 203 -3.67 8.93 -3.98
CA ALA A 203 -2.89 10.17 -3.88
C ALA A 203 -2.14 10.51 -5.18
N PHE A 204 -1.59 9.50 -5.86
CA PHE A 204 -0.88 9.64 -7.14
C PHE A 204 -1.80 9.72 -8.37
N ARG A 205 -3.12 9.61 -8.19
CA ARG A 205 -4.15 9.72 -9.25
C ARG A 205 -4.11 8.60 -10.28
N ILE A 206 -3.76 7.38 -9.85
CA ILE A 206 -3.91 6.20 -10.70
C ILE A 206 -5.40 5.86 -10.82
N ASP A 207 -5.86 5.66 -12.04
CA ASP A 207 -7.27 5.38 -12.31
C ASP A 207 -7.62 3.93 -12.05
N ASN A 208 -6.73 2.99 -12.39
CA ASN A 208 -7.07 1.58 -12.49
C ASN A 208 -6.08 0.71 -11.68
N ILE A 209 -6.60 -0.32 -11.02
CA ILE A 209 -5.80 -1.28 -10.26
C ILE A 209 -6.01 -2.68 -10.80
N VAL A 210 -4.94 -3.38 -11.11
CA VAL A 210 -4.96 -4.80 -11.46
C VAL A 210 -4.06 -5.55 -10.48
N TYR A 211 -4.58 -6.58 -9.83
CA TYR A 211 -3.81 -7.37 -8.88
C TYR A 211 -3.93 -8.88 -9.09
N GLY A 212 -2.88 -9.62 -8.72
CA GLY A 212 -2.82 -11.07 -8.88
C GLY A 212 -3.45 -11.84 -7.74
N ALA A 213 -2.67 -12.12 -6.70
CA ALA A 213 -3.13 -12.87 -5.54
C ALA A 213 -3.90 -11.98 -4.53
N PRO A 214 -4.97 -12.50 -3.88
CA PRO A 214 -5.60 -11.81 -2.76
C PRO A 214 -4.69 -11.78 -1.52
N ASP A 215 -4.82 -10.75 -0.68
CA ASP A 215 -4.13 -10.68 0.62
C ASP A 215 -5.15 -10.73 1.77
N HIS A 216 -5.42 -11.93 2.28
CA HIS A 216 -6.36 -12.13 3.40
C HIS A 216 -5.88 -11.56 4.75
N ARG A 217 -4.61 -11.13 4.85
CA ARG A 217 -4.07 -10.55 6.07
C ARG A 217 -4.11 -9.04 6.05
N LEU A 218 -3.77 -8.42 4.93
CA LEU A 218 -3.58 -6.97 4.82
C LEU A 218 -4.24 -6.32 3.59
N GLY A 219 -4.93 -7.08 2.72
CA GLY A 219 -5.55 -6.57 1.51
C GLY A 219 -6.68 -5.56 1.77
N ALA A 220 -6.64 -4.41 1.10
CA ALA A 220 -7.53 -3.29 1.37
C ALA A 220 -8.61 -3.04 0.31
N ILE A 221 -8.70 -3.90 -0.70
CA ILE A 221 -9.69 -3.78 -1.77
C ILE A 221 -10.87 -4.70 -1.47
N GLU A 222 -10.63 -5.99 -1.23
CA GLU A 222 -11.68 -6.99 -1.06
C GLU A 222 -11.41 -8.00 0.06
N SER A 223 -10.14 -8.37 0.32
CA SER A 223 -9.86 -9.56 1.14
C SER A 223 -9.90 -9.34 2.65
N HIS A 224 -9.16 -8.36 3.18
CA HIS A 224 -9.13 -8.10 4.63
C HIS A 224 -10.06 -6.95 5.02
N VAL A 225 -10.04 -5.86 4.25
CA VAL A 225 -10.94 -4.72 4.37
C VAL A 225 -11.26 -4.19 2.97
N ASN A 226 -12.43 -3.59 2.78
CA ASN A 226 -12.78 -2.93 1.52
C ASN A 226 -12.87 -1.41 1.74
N LEU A 227 -11.73 -0.72 1.65
CA LEU A 227 -11.67 0.72 1.90
C LEU A 227 -12.40 1.54 0.82
N LEU A 228 -12.42 1.04 -0.42
CA LEU A 228 -13.10 1.70 -1.53
C LEU A 228 -14.61 1.82 -1.30
N SER A 229 -15.21 0.84 -0.60
CA SER A 229 -16.64 0.85 -0.27
C SER A 229 -16.99 1.71 0.96
N VAL A 230 -16.03 1.96 1.86
CA VAL A 230 -16.29 2.61 3.16
C VAL A 230 -16.09 4.12 3.09
N VAL A 231 -15.02 4.58 2.43
CA VAL A 231 -14.69 6.01 2.36
C VAL A 231 -14.37 6.39 0.93
N LYS A 232 -15.16 7.32 0.39
CA LYS A 232 -14.88 7.95 -0.90
C LYS A 232 -13.77 8.97 -0.72
N HIS A 233 -12.67 8.79 -1.45
CA HIS A 233 -11.55 9.72 -1.42
C HIS A 233 -11.96 11.05 -2.09
N PRO A 234 -11.70 12.21 -1.46
CA PRO A 234 -12.35 13.48 -1.82
C PRO A 234 -11.89 14.10 -3.14
N PHE A 235 -10.75 13.66 -3.70
CA PHE A 235 -10.13 14.28 -4.88
C PHE A 235 -9.86 13.32 -6.03
N HIS A 236 -10.07 12.02 -5.84
CA HIS A 236 -9.73 10.99 -6.82
C HIS A 236 -10.44 9.70 -6.47
N GLU A 237 -11.12 9.11 -7.43
CA GLU A 237 -11.77 7.81 -7.30
C GLU A 237 -11.06 6.81 -8.20
N ILE A 238 -10.85 5.61 -7.68
CA ILE A 238 -10.41 4.48 -8.50
C ILE A 238 -11.57 4.15 -9.44
N LYS A 239 -11.32 4.21 -10.75
CA LYS A 239 -12.32 3.97 -11.79
C LYS A 239 -12.63 2.48 -11.91
N SER A 240 -11.63 1.63 -11.75
CA SER A 240 -11.78 0.20 -11.95
C SER A 240 -10.76 -0.61 -11.13
N VAL A 241 -11.17 -1.83 -10.80
CA VAL A 241 -10.32 -2.81 -10.13
C VAL A 241 -10.54 -4.18 -10.76
N LEU A 242 -9.45 -4.86 -11.12
CA LEU A 242 -9.46 -6.25 -11.59
C LEU A 242 -8.53 -7.11 -10.71
N GLY A 243 -9.11 -8.04 -9.95
CA GLY A 243 -8.37 -8.99 -9.14
C GLY A 243 -8.27 -10.37 -9.80
N GLY A 244 -7.18 -11.09 -9.54
CA GLY A 244 -7.03 -12.50 -9.94
C GLY A 244 -6.25 -12.76 -11.23
N VAL A 245 -5.60 -11.74 -11.81
CA VAL A 245 -4.78 -11.93 -13.01
C VAL A 245 -3.51 -12.70 -12.66
N ARG A 246 -3.26 -13.86 -13.29
CA ARG A 246 -2.14 -14.77 -12.93
C ARG A 246 -2.12 -15.10 -11.43
N ARG A 247 -3.31 -15.28 -10.84
CA ARG A 247 -3.51 -15.50 -9.39
C ARG A 247 -2.64 -16.63 -8.85
N ASP A 248 -2.58 -17.75 -9.57
CA ASP A 248 -1.92 -18.96 -9.09
C ASP A 248 -0.41 -18.74 -9.03
N GLU A 249 0.19 -18.15 -10.07
CA GLU A 249 1.62 -17.85 -10.13
C GLU A 249 2.03 -16.78 -9.11
N CYS A 250 1.20 -15.75 -8.94
CA CYS A 250 1.39 -14.73 -7.92
C CYS A 250 1.30 -15.31 -6.50
N SER A 251 0.42 -16.28 -6.26
CA SER A 251 0.27 -16.94 -4.96
C SER A 251 1.43 -17.91 -4.70
N GLU A 252 1.82 -18.69 -5.71
CA GLU A 252 2.84 -19.73 -5.61
C GLU A 252 4.20 -19.16 -5.23
N ILE A 253 4.64 -18.07 -5.87
CA ILE A 253 5.93 -17.45 -5.55
C ILE A 253 6.01 -16.99 -4.08
N LEU A 254 4.90 -16.47 -3.53
CA LEU A 254 4.80 -16.01 -2.15
C LEU A 254 4.80 -17.19 -1.16
N ILE A 255 4.04 -18.24 -1.48
CA ILE A 255 3.96 -19.47 -0.68
C ILE A 255 5.34 -20.13 -0.59
N ASP A 256 6.02 -20.25 -1.72
CA ASP A 256 7.34 -20.87 -1.81
C ASP A 256 8.38 -20.11 -1.00
N PHE A 257 8.41 -18.78 -1.13
CA PHE A 257 9.31 -17.93 -0.34
C PHE A 257 9.16 -18.15 1.16
N PHE A 258 7.93 -18.14 1.68
CA PHE A 258 7.73 -18.38 3.12
C PHE A 258 7.95 -19.83 3.52
N ARG A 259 7.75 -20.81 2.63
CA ARG A 259 8.09 -22.21 2.87
C ARG A 259 9.60 -22.37 3.05
N GLU A 260 10.40 -21.76 2.18
CA GLU A 260 11.86 -21.74 2.27
C GLU A 260 12.35 -21.06 3.53
N ARG A 261 11.81 -19.87 3.87
CA ARG A 261 12.19 -19.16 5.11
C ARG A 261 11.89 -19.96 6.37
N ARG A 262 10.76 -20.67 6.43
CA ARG A 262 10.43 -21.55 7.57
C ARG A 262 11.40 -22.72 7.69
N LYS A 263 11.82 -23.30 6.56
CA LYS A 263 12.81 -24.38 6.53
C LYS A 263 14.16 -23.90 7.07
N ILE A 264 14.67 -22.78 6.56
CA ILE A 264 15.93 -22.17 7.01
C ILE A 264 15.88 -21.82 8.50
N ALA A 265 14.77 -21.26 8.99
CA ALA A 265 14.61 -20.92 10.40
C ALA A 265 14.64 -22.16 11.31
N LYS A 266 14.06 -23.28 10.85
CA LYS A 266 14.09 -24.56 11.57
C LYS A 266 15.51 -25.12 11.63
N GLU A 267 16.22 -25.16 10.51
CA GLU A 267 17.61 -25.65 10.43
C GLU A 267 18.53 -24.82 11.33
N LYS A 268 18.43 -23.48 11.30
CA LYS A 268 19.21 -22.60 12.19
C LYS A 268 18.95 -22.87 13.68
N LYS A 269 17.70 -23.16 14.06
CA LYS A 269 17.34 -23.48 15.44
C LYS A 269 17.90 -24.83 15.88
N GLU A 270 17.90 -25.82 15.00
CA GLU A 270 18.48 -27.14 15.25
C GLU A 270 20.02 -27.04 15.39
N HIS A 271 20.68 -26.29 14.51
CA HIS A 271 22.12 -26.02 14.60
C HIS A 271 22.51 -25.30 15.90
N ALA A 272 21.80 -24.23 16.27
CA ALA A 272 22.08 -23.51 17.51
C ALA A 272 21.90 -24.38 18.77
N CYS A 273 20.95 -25.32 18.76
CA CYS A 273 20.73 -26.26 19.86
C CYS A 273 21.89 -27.27 19.98
N ILE A 274 22.44 -27.72 18.85
CA ILE A 274 23.57 -28.65 18.80
C ILE A 274 24.85 -27.95 19.26
N GLU A 275 25.14 -26.74 18.77
CA GLU A 275 26.31 -25.94 19.18
C GLU A 275 26.30 -25.67 20.68
N SER A 276 25.17 -25.18 21.22
CA SER A 276 25.00 -24.96 22.66
C SER A 276 25.22 -26.24 23.48
N SER A 277 24.75 -27.39 23.00
CA SER A 277 24.96 -28.68 23.69
C SER A 277 26.41 -29.15 23.62
N SER A 278 27.11 -28.87 22.52
CA SER A 278 28.53 -29.23 22.35
C SER A 278 29.47 -28.36 23.18
N GLU A 279 29.17 -27.06 23.34
CA GLU A 279 29.89 -26.15 24.23
C GLU A 279 29.75 -26.61 25.69
N LEU A 280 28.52 -26.92 26.14
CA LEU A 280 28.24 -27.48 27.45
C LEU A 280 29.00 -28.79 27.73
N ILE A 281 29.12 -29.68 26.74
CA ILE A 281 29.88 -30.93 26.87
C ILE A 281 31.38 -30.63 26.98
N ASN A 282 31.90 -29.71 26.17
CA ASN A 282 33.32 -29.34 26.20
C ASN A 282 33.71 -28.67 27.53
N ASP A 283 32.83 -27.86 28.11
CA ASP A 283 33.05 -27.25 29.42
C ASP A 283 33.10 -28.32 30.53
N ILE A 284 32.23 -29.35 30.47
CA ILE A 284 32.23 -30.47 31.43
C ILE A 284 33.49 -31.36 31.31
N ILE A 285 34.04 -31.51 30.10
CA ILE A 285 35.21 -32.37 29.86
C ILE A 285 36.53 -31.70 30.27
N ASN A 286 36.57 -30.35 30.29
CA ASN A 286 37.80 -29.59 30.55
C ASN A 286 37.95 -29.08 32.00
N ASP A 287 36.98 -29.35 32.88
CA ASP A 287 37.05 -29.16 34.35
C ASP A 287 37.40 -30.48 35.07
#